data_AF-A0A7S2JB02-F1
#
_entry.id   AF-A0A7S2JB02-F1
#
_cell.length_a   1.000
_cell.length_b   1.000
_cell.length_c   1.000
_cell.angle_alpha   90.00
_cell.angle_beta   90.00
_cell.angle_gamma   90.00
#
_symmetry.space_group_name_H-M   'P 1'
#
loop_
_entity.id
_entity.type
_entity.pdbx_description
1 polymer ?
#
loop_
_entity_poly.entity_id
_entity_poly.type
_entity_poly.pdbx_seq_one_letter_code
_entity_poly.pdbx_strand_id
1 'polypeptide(L)'
;AALIAANPASVKPVSNAEFAKLMTVGGTPHKYKVTVIVVNNTLVQQWSDELKKFCPSLKVCTYYGDGKKKKDGLKNLRAMDVLLTTPHMNMPEYLLANMKIHRLILDEAHLLVAGST
;
A
#
# COMPACT_ATOMS: atom_id res chain seq x y z
N ALA A 1 0.46 15.45 -11.89
CA ALA A 1 1.73 15.63 -11.13
C ALA A 1 1.76 14.67 -9.94
N ALA A 2 2.82 13.89 -9.78
CA ALA A 2 2.91 12.86 -8.74
C ALA A 2 3.45 13.43 -7.42
N LEU A 3 2.88 13.00 -6.29
CA LEU A 3 3.37 13.32 -4.95
C LEU A 3 4.16 12.14 -4.38
N ILE A 4 5.37 12.40 -3.88
CA ILE A 4 6.19 11.41 -3.18
C ILE A 4 6.32 11.84 -1.72
N ALA A 5 5.81 11.02 -0.80
CA ALA A 5 5.90 11.27 0.63
C ALA A 5 6.72 10.17 1.33
N ALA A 6 7.58 10.59 2.26
CA ALA A 6 8.03 9.70 3.33
C ALA A 6 6.81 9.33 4.18
N ASN A 7 6.80 8.11 4.74
CA ASN A 7 5.63 7.56 5.43
C ASN A 7 4.90 8.59 6.33
N PRO A 8 3.70 9.04 5.93
CA PRO A 8 2.99 10.12 6.62
C PRO A 8 2.24 9.64 7.88
N ALA A 9 2.21 8.33 8.15
CA ALA A 9 1.42 7.77 9.24
C ALA A 9 2.08 7.96 10.61
N SER A 10 1.47 8.79 11.46
CA SER A 10 1.67 8.76 12.91
C SER A 10 0.96 7.55 13.51
N VAL A 11 1.69 6.70 14.25
CA VAL A 11 1.14 5.48 14.85
C VAL A 11 -0.02 5.85 15.77
N LYS A 12 -1.23 5.35 15.47
CA LYS A 12 -2.35 5.39 16.41
C LYS A 12 -2.53 3.98 16.98
N PRO A 13 -2.54 3.79 18.32
CA PRO A 13 -2.79 2.48 18.89
C PRO A 13 -4.22 2.06 18.54
N VAL A 14 -4.38 1.02 17.73
CA VAL A 14 -5.70 0.43 17.46
C VAL A 14 -5.86 -0.80 18.36
N SER A 15 -6.88 -0.82 19.22
CA SER A 15 -7.22 -2.01 20.01
C SER A 15 -7.88 -3.06 19.10
N ASN A 16 -7.08 -3.88 18.42
CA ASN A 16 -7.61 -4.97 17.60
C ASN A 16 -6.77 -6.25 17.78
N ALA A 17 -7.43 -7.39 18.05
CA ALA A 17 -6.77 -8.68 18.22
C ALA A 17 -6.04 -9.16 16.94
N GLU A 18 -6.54 -8.78 15.76
CA GLU A 18 -5.85 -9.00 14.48
C GLU A 18 -4.60 -8.12 14.35
N PHE A 19 -4.62 -6.92 14.93
CA PHE A 19 -3.46 -6.03 14.96
C PHE A 19 -2.35 -6.57 15.86
N ALA A 20 -2.68 -7.18 17.00
CA ALA A 20 -1.68 -7.80 17.89
C ALA A 20 -0.84 -8.88 17.18
N LYS A 21 -1.43 -9.62 16.23
CA LYS A 21 -0.72 -10.61 15.39
C LYS A 21 0.25 -9.96 14.38
N LEU A 22 0.08 -8.67 14.11
CA LEU A 22 0.87 -7.86 13.20
C LEU A 22 1.85 -6.93 13.95
N MET A 23 2.16 -7.24 15.20
CA MET A 23 3.16 -6.52 16.00
C MET A 23 4.46 -7.31 16.09
N THR A 24 5.60 -6.61 16.20
CA THR A 24 6.86 -7.27 16.60
C THR A 24 6.74 -7.80 18.02
N VAL A 25 7.56 -8.79 18.37
CA VAL A 25 7.85 -9.12 19.77
C VAL A 25 8.29 -7.81 20.45
N GLY A 26 7.48 -7.29 21.38
CA GLY A 26 7.69 -5.99 22.02
C GLY A 26 6.66 -4.89 21.71
N GLY A 27 5.62 -5.16 20.91
CA GLY A 27 4.48 -4.24 20.78
C GLY A 27 4.76 -2.98 19.95
N THR A 28 5.74 -3.02 19.03
CA THR A 28 5.94 -1.96 18.05
C THR A 28 5.32 -2.34 16.69
N PRO A 29 4.70 -1.38 15.96
CA PRO A 29 4.20 -1.65 14.62
C PRO A 29 5.31 -2.09 13.68
N HIS A 30 5.05 -3.09 12.85
CA HIS A 30 6.02 -3.54 11.85
C HIS A 30 6.36 -2.42 10.86
N LYS A 31 7.66 -2.15 10.71
CA LYS A 31 8.21 -1.30 9.65
C LYS A 31 8.43 -2.14 8.39
N TYR A 32 7.57 -1.95 7.40
CA TYR A 32 7.68 -2.59 6.11
C TYR A 32 8.59 -1.76 5.20
N LYS A 33 9.45 -2.42 4.43
CA LYS A 33 10.29 -1.76 3.40
C LYS A 33 9.52 -1.45 2.11
N VAL A 34 8.23 -1.77 2.07
CA VAL A 34 7.38 -1.63 0.89
C VAL A 34 7.15 -0.16 0.53
N THR A 35 7.17 0.14 -0.77
CA THR A 35 6.69 1.39 -1.36
C THR A 35 5.27 1.19 -1.85
N VAL A 36 4.33 2.03 -1.41
CA VAL A 36 2.95 2.01 -1.87
C VAL A 36 2.78 3.04 -2.97
N ILE A 37 2.21 2.60 -4.10
CA ILE A 37 1.89 3.44 -5.24
C ILE A 37 0.36 3.44 -5.39
N VAL A 38 -0.25 4.60 -5.29
CA VAL A 38 -1.70 4.80 -5.47
C VAL A 38 -1.91 5.46 -6.83
N VAL A 39 -2.63 4.77 -7.73
CA VAL A 39 -2.87 5.22 -9.11
C VAL A 39 -4.36 5.14 -9.44
N ASN A 40 -4.78 5.84 -10.50
CA ASN A 40 -6.13 5.66 -11.03
C ASN A 40 -6.32 4.23 -11.58
N ASN A 41 -7.55 3.71 -11.54
CA ASN A 41 -7.92 2.38 -12.02
C ASN A 41 -7.42 2.10 -13.45
N THR A 42 -7.49 3.10 -14.32
CA THR A 42 -7.06 3.01 -15.73
C THR A 42 -5.54 2.89 -15.89
N LEU A 43 -4.75 3.36 -14.92
CA LEU A 43 -3.29 3.40 -14.98
C LEU A 43 -2.63 2.22 -14.27
N VAL A 44 -3.39 1.38 -13.56
CA VAL A 44 -2.85 0.21 -12.84
C VAL A 44 -2.06 -0.71 -13.77
N GLN A 45 -2.62 -1.03 -14.94
CA GLN A 45 -1.98 -1.96 -15.86
C GLN A 45 -0.69 -1.36 -16.46
N GLN A 46 -0.73 -0.08 -16.83
CA GLN A 46 0.44 0.63 -17.35
C GLN A 46 1.58 0.63 -16.33
N TRP A 47 1.32 1.01 -15.08
CA TRP A 47 2.32 0.98 -14.01
C TRP A 47 2.88 -0.42 -13.77
N SER A 48 2.02 -1.44 -13.80
CA SER A 48 2.46 -2.83 -13.68
C SER A 48 3.42 -3.23 -14.81
N ASP A 49 3.10 -2.86 -16.05
CA ASP A 49 3.90 -3.21 -17.23
C ASP A 49 5.22 -2.45 -17.27
N GLU A 50 5.23 -1.16 -16.91
CA GLU A 50 6.44 -0.36 -16.81
C GLU A 50 7.37 -0.87 -15.70
N LEU A 51 6.84 -1.19 -14.52
CA LEU A 51 7.65 -1.78 -13.44
C LEU A 51 8.27 -3.11 -13.86
N LYS A 52 7.52 -3.95 -14.57
CA LYS A 52 8.04 -5.22 -15.09
C LYS A 52 9.10 -5.01 -16.16
N LYS A 53 8.95 -4.00 -17.02
CA LYS A 53 9.88 -3.68 -18.11
C LYS A 53 11.18 -3.07 -17.60
N PHE A 54 11.08 -2.05 -16.74
CA PHE A 54 12.23 -1.24 -16.32
C PHE A 54 12.87 -1.73 -15.02
N CYS A 55 12.10 -2.40 -14.15
CA CYS A 55 12.55 -2.85 -12.84
C CYS A 55 12.13 -4.31 -12.54
N PRO A 56 12.48 -5.30 -13.41
CA PRO A 56 11.99 -6.68 -13.30
C PRO A 56 12.43 -7.40 -12.01
N SER A 57 13.47 -6.92 -11.32
CA SER A 57 13.93 -7.48 -10.06
C SER A 57 13.05 -7.12 -8.86
N LEU A 58 12.18 -6.11 -8.99
CA LEU A 58 11.29 -5.68 -7.92
C LEU A 58 10.13 -6.67 -7.75
N LYS A 59 9.86 -7.05 -6.50
CA LYS A 59 8.68 -7.83 -6.14
C LYS A 59 7.47 -6.91 -6.04
N VAL A 60 6.79 -6.76 -7.18
CA VAL A 60 5.59 -5.92 -7.31
C VAL A 60 4.34 -6.75 -7.04
N CYS A 61 3.45 -6.23 -6.21
CA CYS A 61 2.12 -6.79 -6.01
C CYS A 61 1.04 -5.75 -6.33
N THR A 62 0.02 -6.18 -7.06
CA THR A 62 -1.10 -5.32 -7.44
C THR A 62 -2.33 -5.65 -6.58
N TYR A 63 -2.71 -4.72 -5.71
CA TYR A 63 -3.94 -4.78 -4.92
C TYR A 63 -5.10 -4.17 -5.73
N TYR A 64 -5.48 -4.85 -6.81
CA TYR A 64 -6.53 -4.42 -7.74
C TYR A 64 -7.27 -5.65 -8.32
N GLY A 65 -8.60 -5.57 -8.45
CA GLY A 65 -9.46 -6.65 -8.95
C GLY A 65 -10.00 -7.61 -7.88
N ASP A 66 -10.24 -8.87 -8.26
CA ASP A 66 -10.95 -9.88 -7.45
C ASP A 66 -10.34 -10.20 -6.08
N GLY A 67 -11.18 -10.69 -5.16
CA GLY A 67 -10.85 -10.94 -3.76
C GLY A 67 -9.66 -11.88 -3.52
N LYS A 68 -9.32 -12.77 -4.47
CA LYS A 68 -8.16 -13.66 -4.37
C LYS A 68 -6.83 -12.90 -4.50
N LYS A 69 -6.72 -12.03 -5.51
CA LYS A 69 -5.52 -11.19 -5.73
C LYS A 69 -5.28 -10.23 -4.55
N LYS A 70 -6.37 -9.68 -4.00
CA LYS A 70 -6.34 -8.85 -2.78
C LYS A 70 -5.78 -9.60 -1.58
N LYS A 71 -6.32 -10.79 -1.28
CA LYS A 71 -5.89 -11.59 -0.12
C LYS A 71 -4.43 -12.03 -0.24
N ASP A 72 -3.98 -12.43 -1.42
CA ASP A 72 -2.61 -12.90 -1.60
C ASP A 72 -1.59 -11.76 -1.56
N GLY A 73 -1.97 -10.54 -1.98
CA GLY A 73 -1.11 -9.37 -1.85
C GLY A 73 -0.85 -8.96 -0.41
N LEU A 74 -1.86 -9.05 0.47
CA LEU A 74 -1.68 -8.68 1.88
C LEU A 74 -0.88 -9.70 2.69
N LYS A 75 -0.87 -10.97 2.30
CA LYS A 75 -0.10 -12.03 3.01
C LYS A 75 1.41 -11.80 2.95
N ASN A 76 1.91 -11.16 1.90
CA ASN A 76 3.34 -11.05 1.60
C ASN A 76 3.91 -9.63 1.70
N LEU A 77 3.26 -8.73 2.45
CA LEU A 77 3.70 -7.33 2.63
C LEU A 77 5.15 -7.20 3.12
N ARG A 78 5.71 -8.21 3.80
CA ARG A 78 7.11 -8.21 4.28
C ARG A 78 8.13 -8.52 3.19
N ALA A 79 7.72 -9.27 2.17
CA ALA A 79 8.62 -9.78 1.14
C ALA A 79 8.53 -8.98 -0.17
N MET A 80 7.61 -8.03 -0.27
CA MET A 80 7.42 -7.21 -1.46
C MET A 80 8.16 -5.88 -1.37
N ASP A 81 8.53 -5.35 -2.53
CA ASP A 81 9.17 -4.05 -2.67
C ASP A 81 8.14 -2.96 -3.00
N VAL A 82 7.12 -3.30 -3.80
CA VAL A 82 6.12 -2.35 -4.30
C VAL A 82 4.71 -2.93 -4.17
N LEU A 83 3.80 -2.13 -3.63
CA LEU A 83 2.36 -2.38 -3.58
C LEU A 83 1.64 -1.35 -4.44
N LEU A 84 1.09 -1.79 -5.56
CA LEU A 84 0.31 -0.96 -6.48
C LEU A 84 -1.18 -1.09 -6.14
N THR A 85 -1.84 0.02 -5.82
CA THR A 85 -3.24 0.06 -5.40
C THR A 85 -3.96 1.26 -6.01
N THR A 86 -5.28 1.32 -5.83
CA THR A 86 -6.10 2.47 -6.25
C THR A 86 -6.82 3.09 -5.05
N PRO A 87 -7.24 4.37 -5.13
CA PRO A 87 -7.81 5.09 -3.99
C PRO A 87 -9.07 4.43 -3.38
N HIS A 88 -9.89 3.82 -4.23
CA HIS A 88 -11.15 3.20 -3.83
C HIS A 88 -11.00 1.74 -3.40
N MET A 89 -9.77 1.20 -3.39
CA MET A 89 -9.55 -0.15 -2.89
C MET A 89 -9.59 -0.11 -1.37
N ASN A 90 -10.71 -0.58 -0.81
CA ASN A 90 -10.92 -0.81 0.62
C ASN A 90 -9.85 -1.76 1.18
N MET A 91 -8.67 -1.22 1.48
CA MET A 91 -7.68 -1.89 2.30
C MET A 91 -8.26 -2.04 3.70
N PRO A 92 -7.95 -3.14 4.41
CA PRO A 92 -8.44 -3.30 5.76
C PRO A 92 -7.97 -2.14 6.63
N GLU A 93 -8.91 -1.54 7.38
CA GLU A 93 -8.64 -0.37 8.23
C GLU A 93 -7.51 -0.63 9.23
N TYR A 94 -7.45 -1.84 9.79
CA TYR A 94 -6.38 -2.26 10.70
C TYR A 94 -4.98 -2.19 10.05
N LEU A 95 -4.89 -2.39 8.73
CA LEU A 95 -3.63 -2.32 8.00
C LEU A 95 -3.26 -0.86 7.76
N LEU A 96 -4.20 -0.04 7.30
CA LEU A 96 -3.98 1.39 7.06
C LEU A 96 -3.55 2.14 8.33
N ALA A 97 -4.18 1.83 9.47
CA ALA A 97 -3.89 2.50 10.73
C ALA A 97 -2.50 2.18 11.30
N ASN A 98 -1.90 1.04 10.88
CA ASN A 98 -0.74 0.48 11.57
C ASN A 98 0.45 0.11 10.68
N MET A 99 0.27 0.11 9.36
CA MET A 99 1.33 -0.21 8.42
C MET A 99 2.30 0.97 8.32
N LYS A 100 3.53 0.78 8.78
CA LYS A 100 4.62 1.71 8.46
C LYS A 100 5.25 1.31 7.14
N ILE A 101 4.94 2.05 6.08
CA ILE A 101 5.55 1.87 4.76
C ILE A 101 6.87 2.63 4.66
N HIS A 102 7.65 2.36 3.62
CA HIS A 102 8.87 3.11 3.34
C HIS A 102 8.56 4.43 2.62
N ARG A 103 7.67 4.37 1.62
CA ARG A 103 7.32 5.51 0.76
C ARG A 103 5.89 5.38 0.27
N LEU A 104 5.21 6.52 0.14
CA LEU A 104 3.93 6.66 -0.55
C LEU A 104 4.14 7.47 -1.83
N ILE A 105 3.65 6.95 -2.96
CA ILE A 105 3.59 7.64 -4.24
C ILE A 105 2.12 7.79 -4.59
N LEU A 106 1.63 9.02 -4.73
CA LEU A 106 0.29 9.31 -5.22
C LEU A 106 0.40 9.80 -6.65
N ASP A 107 0.00 8.95 -7.59
CA ASP A 107 -0.14 9.35 -8.97
C ASP A 107 -1.45 10.13 -9.15
N GLU A 108 -1.38 11.19 -9.95
CA GLU A 108 -2.47 12.16 -10.12
C GLU A 108 -3.15 12.60 -8.82
N ALA A 109 -2.33 12.98 -7.83
CA ALA A 109 -2.77 13.36 -6.49
C ALA A 109 -3.88 14.44 -6.46
N HIS A 110 -3.93 15.30 -7.47
CA HIS A 110 -4.98 16.31 -7.63
C HIS A 110 -6.40 15.71 -7.72
N LEU A 111 -6.55 14.49 -8.24
CA LEU A 111 -7.84 13.78 -8.32
C LEU A 111 -8.31 13.26 -6.96
N LEU A 112 -7.40 13.13 -5.98
CA LEU A 112 -7.71 12.58 -4.66
C LEU A 112 -8.25 13.64 -3.69
N VAL A 113 -7.96 14.92 -3.95
CA VAL A 113 -8.32 16.05 -3.07
C VAL A 113 -9.79 16.47 -3.25
N ALA A 114 -10.39 16.19 -4.42
CA ALA A 114 -11.72 16.67 -4.77
C ALA A 114 -12.91 15.88 -4.15
N GLY A 115 -12.65 14.87 -3.32
CA GLY A 115 -13.68 13.96 -2.79
C GLY A 115 -14.10 14.18 -1.33
N SER A 116 -13.83 15.33 -0.73
CA SER A 116 -14.30 15.68 0.63
C SER A 116 -15.50 16.64 0.55
N THR A 117 -16.65 16.12 0.15
CA THR A 117 -17.97 16.74 0.33
C THR A 117 -18.96 15.69 0.79
#